data_AF-A0A0C2GXH3-F1
#
_entry.id   AF-A0A0C2GXH3-F1
#
_cell.length_a   1.000
_cell.length_b   1.000
_cell.length_c   1.000
_cell.angle_alpha   90.00
_cell.angle_beta   90.00
_cell.angle_gamma   90.00
#
_symmetry.space_group_name_H-M   'P 1'
#
loop_
_entity.id
_entity.type
_entity.pdbx_description
1 polymer ?
#
loop_
_entity_poly.entity_id
_entity_poly.type
_entity_poly.pdbx_seq_one_letter_code
_entity_poly.pdbx_strand_id
1 'polypeptide(L)'
;MEVKPFAILLAICMSRAAVGGNTELGSRLVVPKLQKQKKEGRVNSKVIYYYYDNGIDRDLKHLFEEAIKAWKDYTCIGFKKVKYEKSAILVENTGPYCSHSGKPGQEQWLNIGCGDFTGVAHEVGHALGLEHTHSRPDRDQYLTVNWTNVETFRAQYEKKAGNTTDYRGILYDYGSIMH
;
A
#
# COMPACT_ATOMS: atom_id res chain seq x y z
N MET A 1 11.97 18.97 9.50
CA MET A 1 10.64 18.75 8.94
C MET A 1 10.24 17.31 9.22
N GLU A 2 9.30 17.12 10.14
CA GLU A 2 8.86 15.81 10.65
C GLU A 2 8.16 15.00 9.56
N VAL A 3 8.67 13.80 9.30
CA VAL A 3 7.94 12.75 8.57
C VAL A 3 7.62 11.63 9.57
N LYS A 4 6.60 11.84 10.42
CA LYS A 4 6.05 10.83 11.36
C LYS A 4 4.58 11.16 11.55
N PRO A 5 3.59 10.38 11.03
CA PRO A 5 3.20 9.11 11.68
C PRO A 5 2.52 8.03 10.79
N PHE A 6 2.42 8.15 9.45
CA PHE A 6 1.55 7.24 8.67
C PHE A 6 2.19 5.89 8.29
N ALA A 7 3.45 5.88 7.85
CA ALA A 7 4.23 4.64 7.74
C ALA A 7 4.35 3.91 9.08
N ILE A 8 4.21 4.64 10.20
CA ILE A 8 4.24 4.08 11.54
C ILE A 8 3.04 3.17 11.83
N LEU A 9 1.86 3.47 11.30
CA LEU A 9 0.64 2.70 11.60
C LEU A 9 0.50 1.41 10.79
N LEU A 10 0.95 1.38 9.53
CA LEU A 10 0.85 0.16 8.72
C LEU A 10 1.67 -0.97 9.35
N ALA A 11 2.85 -0.64 9.87
CA ALA A 11 3.67 -1.63 10.51
C ALA A 11 3.28 -1.92 11.97
N ILE A 12 2.65 -1.01 12.72
CA ILE A 12 2.04 -1.38 14.01
C ILE A 12 0.94 -2.45 13.81
N CYS A 13 0.22 -2.41 12.67
CA CYS A 13 -0.71 -3.48 12.31
C CYS A 13 -0.04 -4.81 11.95
N MET A 14 1.22 -4.78 11.48
CA MET A 14 2.00 -5.95 11.05
C MET A 14 2.91 -6.49 12.18
N SER A 15 3.19 -5.72 13.23
CA SER A 15 4.12 -6.06 14.34
C SER A 15 3.63 -7.13 15.32
N ARG A 16 2.61 -7.93 14.98
CA ARG A 16 2.33 -9.21 15.66
C ARG A 16 2.28 -10.38 14.66
N ALA A 17 3.09 -10.34 13.61
CA ALA A 17 3.65 -11.57 13.06
C ALA A 17 4.63 -12.13 14.12
N ALA A 18 4.17 -13.10 14.90
CA ALA A 18 4.93 -13.64 16.01
C ALA A 18 6.28 -14.21 15.54
N VAL A 19 7.35 -13.70 16.16
CA VAL A 19 8.53 -14.49 16.51
C VAL A 19 8.04 -15.78 17.14
N GLY A 20 8.30 -16.91 16.50
CA GLY A 20 7.89 -18.23 16.99
C GLY A 20 8.60 -19.35 16.25
N GLY A 21 9.74 -19.79 16.81
CA GLY A 21 10.15 -21.20 16.76
C GLY A 21 11.27 -21.58 15.80
N ASN A 22 12.47 -21.71 16.38
CA ASN A 22 13.59 -22.59 16.09
C ASN A 22 14.33 -22.53 14.73
N THR A 23 15.61 -22.19 14.88
CA THR A 23 16.75 -22.74 14.12
C THR A 23 16.47 -24.12 13.54
N GLU A 24 16.56 -24.26 12.23
CA GLU A 24 17.40 -25.26 11.55
C GLU A 24 17.68 -24.81 10.10
N LEU A 25 18.91 -25.06 9.69
CA LEU A 25 19.54 -24.68 8.43
C LEU A 25 18.97 -25.56 7.29
N GLY A 26 18.30 -24.98 6.28
CA GLY A 26 17.76 -25.77 5.17
C GLY A 26 17.24 -24.92 4.01
N SER A 27 17.90 -25.03 2.88
CA SER A 27 17.67 -24.32 1.63
C SER A 27 16.30 -24.61 1.00
N ARG A 28 15.37 -23.67 1.14
CA ARG A 28 14.25 -23.43 0.20
C ARG A 28 13.64 -22.07 0.54
N LEU A 29 13.53 -21.16 -0.43
CA LEU A 29 12.72 -19.96 -0.28
C LEU A 29 11.27 -20.39 -0.02
N VAL A 30 10.88 -20.43 1.24
CA VAL A 30 9.48 -20.51 1.64
C VAL A 30 8.94 -19.10 1.43
N VAL A 31 8.25 -18.88 0.31
CA VAL A 31 7.41 -17.69 0.15
C VAL A 31 6.38 -17.77 1.29
N PRO A 32 6.39 -16.84 2.27
CA PRO A 32 5.47 -16.93 3.38
C PRO A 32 4.05 -16.80 2.82
N LYS A 33 3.25 -17.86 2.89
CA LYS A 33 1.80 -17.74 2.66
C LYS A 33 1.30 -16.68 3.63
N LEU A 34 0.67 -15.60 3.14
CA LEU A 34 -0.02 -14.62 3.96
C LEU A 34 -1.14 -15.33 4.71
N GLN A 35 -0.86 -15.78 5.93
CA GLN A 35 -1.84 -16.46 6.78
C GLN A 35 -2.81 -15.40 7.32
N LYS A 36 -4.12 -15.65 7.17
CA LYS A 36 -5.16 -14.83 7.79
C LYS A 36 -4.94 -14.81 9.30
N GLN A 37 -4.60 -13.63 9.84
CA GLN A 37 -4.43 -13.43 11.27
C GLN A 37 -5.77 -13.64 11.99
N LYS A 38 -5.76 -14.40 13.09
CA LYS A 38 -6.94 -14.71 13.92
C LYS A 38 -7.50 -13.42 14.53
N LYS A 39 -8.82 -13.26 14.48
CA LYS A 39 -9.58 -12.02 14.70
C LYS A 39 -9.76 -11.64 16.19
N GLU A 40 -8.80 -11.91 17.05
CA GLU A 40 -8.92 -11.65 18.51
C GLU A 40 -8.15 -10.38 18.92
N GLY A 41 -8.90 -9.37 19.39
CA GLY A 41 -8.39 -8.28 20.23
C GLY A 41 -7.54 -7.20 19.54
N ARG A 42 -8.00 -6.65 18.40
CA ARG A 42 -7.27 -5.60 17.69
C ARG A 42 -7.46 -4.22 18.34
N VAL A 43 -6.65 -3.96 19.37
CA VAL A 43 -6.56 -2.64 20.03
C VAL A 43 -5.93 -1.65 19.03
N ASN A 44 -6.68 -0.62 18.63
CA ASN A 44 -6.32 0.48 17.71
C ASN A 44 -6.41 0.20 16.20
N SER A 45 -7.62 -0.04 15.67
CA SER A 45 -7.86 0.02 14.23
C SER A 45 -7.86 1.46 13.72
N LYS A 46 -6.93 1.82 12.82
CA LYS A 46 -6.98 3.10 12.12
C LYS A 46 -8.08 3.06 11.08
N VAL A 47 -9.04 3.97 11.15
CA VAL A 47 -10.11 4.09 10.15
C VAL A 47 -9.70 5.12 9.11
N ILE A 48 -9.68 4.69 7.85
CA ILE A 48 -9.49 5.56 6.68
C ILE A 48 -10.88 5.91 6.13
N TYR A 49 -11.12 7.20 5.92
CA TYR A 49 -12.36 7.68 5.35
C TYR A 49 -12.25 7.74 3.83
N TYR A 50 -13.34 7.41 3.14
CA TYR A 50 -13.44 7.57 1.70
C TYR A 50 -14.85 8.00 1.30
N TYR A 51 -14.96 8.62 0.13
CA TYR A 51 -16.23 8.90 -0.51
C TYR A 51 -16.07 8.77 -2.03
N TYR A 52 -17.19 8.58 -2.71
CA TYR A 52 -17.22 8.36 -4.15
C TYR A 52 -17.53 9.68 -4.85
N ASP A 53 -16.85 9.92 -5.97
CA ASP A 53 -17.35 10.87 -6.96
C ASP A 53 -18.72 10.42 -7.48
N ASN A 54 -19.51 11.37 -8.00
CA ASN A 54 -20.84 11.06 -8.53
C ASN A 54 -20.80 10.18 -9.79
N GLY A 55 -19.72 10.24 -10.59
CA GLY A 55 -19.61 9.57 -11.88
C GLY A 55 -19.22 8.09 -11.82
N ILE A 56 -18.94 7.54 -10.64
CA ILE A 56 -18.44 6.17 -10.52
C ILE A 56 -19.58 5.14 -10.52
N ASP A 57 -19.47 4.16 -11.43
CA ASP A 57 -20.48 3.12 -11.62
C ASP A 57 -20.46 2.08 -10.48
N ARG A 58 -21.39 1.11 -10.56
CA ARG A 58 -21.55 0.07 -9.54
C ARG A 58 -20.38 -0.90 -9.51
N ASP A 59 -19.84 -1.26 -10.67
CA ASP A 59 -18.83 -2.31 -10.79
C ASP A 59 -17.49 -1.81 -10.27
N LEU A 60 -17.13 -0.56 -10.57
CA LEU A 60 -15.97 0.12 -10.00
C LEU A 60 -16.08 0.33 -8.49
N LYS A 61 -17.28 0.65 -7.98
CA LYS A 61 -17.52 0.69 -6.51
C LYS A 61 -17.29 -0.67 -5.87
N HIS A 62 -17.81 -1.74 -6.48
CA HIS A 62 -17.62 -3.11 -6.00
C HIS A 62 -16.14 -3.49 -6.02
N LEU A 63 -15.43 -3.19 -7.11
CA LEU A 63 -14.00 -3.44 -7.25
C LEU A 63 -13.18 -2.74 -6.16
N PHE A 64 -13.45 -1.46 -5.90
CA PHE A 64 -12.81 -0.73 -4.81
C PHE A 64 -13.12 -1.35 -3.44
N GLU A 65 -14.36 -1.77 -3.22
CA GLU A 65 -14.78 -2.43 -1.98
C GLU A 65 -14.06 -3.77 -1.77
N GLU A 66 -13.82 -4.55 -2.83
CA GLU A 66 -12.99 -5.76 -2.78
C GLU A 66 -11.53 -5.44 -2.45
N ALA A 67 -10.95 -4.41 -3.08
CA ALA A 67 -9.58 -3.98 -2.82
C ALA A 67 -9.38 -3.56 -1.36
N ILE A 68 -10.22 -2.68 -0.82
CA ILE A 68 -10.13 -2.27 0.60
C ILE A 68 -10.48 -3.43 1.54
N LYS A 69 -11.30 -4.40 1.12
CA LYS A 69 -11.57 -5.61 1.90
C LYS A 69 -10.32 -6.47 2.03
N ALA A 70 -9.52 -6.63 0.97
CA ALA A 70 -8.25 -7.33 1.07
C ALA A 70 -7.32 -6.67 2.10
N TRP A 71 -7.21 -5.34 2.06
CA TRP A 71 -6.47 -4.59 3.09
C TRP A 71 -7.03 -4.83 4.50
N LYS A 72 -8.36 -4.81 4.68
CA LYS A 72 -9.01 -5.07 5.99
C LYS A 72 -8.78 -6.49 6.51
N ASP A 73 -8.79 -7.49 5.63
CA ASP A 73 -8.67 -8.90 5.99
C ASP A 73 -7.24 -9.24 6.48
N TYR A 74 -6.23 -8.57 5.93
CA TYR A 74 -4.82 -8.86 6.23
C TYR A 74 -4.11 -7.79 7.08
N THR A 75 -4.73 -6.63 7.32
CA THR A 75 -4.15 -5.52 8.12
C THR A 75 -5.14 -4.95 9.12
N CYS A 76 -4.69 -4.12 10.06
CA CYS A 76 -5.52 -3.54 11.13
C CYS A 76 -6.28 -2.29 10.72
N ILE A 77 -6.31 -2.04 9.42
CA ILE A 77 -6.84 -0.84 8.81
C ILE A 77 -8.33 -1.06 8.55
N GLY A 78 -9.13 -0.13 9.05
CA GLY A 78 -10.54 -0.03 8.74
C GLY A 78 -10.77 0.97 7.62
N PHE A 79 -11.87 0.82 6.89
CA PHE A 79 -12.33 1.80 5.92
C PHE A 79 -13.79 2.12 6.21
N LYS A 80 -14.14 3.41 6.14
CA LYS A 80 -15.50 3.89 6.37
C LYS A 80 -15.90 4.90 5.30
N LYS A 81 -16.99 4.59 4.60
CA LYS A 81 -17.62 5.53 3.66
C LYS A 81 -18.21 6.72 4.42
N VAL A 82 -17.93 7.92 3.95
CA VAL A 82 -18.48 9.19 4.47
C VAL A 82 -19.16 9.98 3.35
N LYS A 83 -19.85 11.07 3.69
CA LYS A 83 -20.36 12.03 2.69
C LYS A 83 -19.24 12.96 2.20
N TYR A 84 -18.47 13.48 3.13
CA TYR A 84 -17.27 14.27 2.90
C TYR A 84 -16.50 14.35 4.24
N GLU A 85 -15.18 14.32 4.17
CA GLU A 85 -14.27 14.59 5.28
C GLU A 85 -12.97 15.12 4.68
N LYS A 86 -12.35 16.15 5.28
CA LYS A 86 -11.16 16.81 4.72
C LYS A 86 -9.98 15.86 4.48
N SER A 87 -9.91 14.77 5.24
CA SER A 87 -8.84 13.76 5.16
C SER A 87 -9.27 12.47 4.45
N ALA A 88 -10.44 12.47 3.82
CA ALA A 88 -10.92 11.31 3.09
C ALA A 88 -10.29 11.17 1.71
N ILE A 89 -10.28 9.94 1.23
CA ILE A 89 -9.95 9.59 -0.16
C ILE A 89 -11.20 9.84 -1.02
N LEU A 90 -11.10 10.70 -2.02
CA LEU A 90 -12.04 10.79 -3.13
C LEU A 90 -11.73 9.67 -4.12
N VAL A 91 -12.67 8.76 -4.30
CA VAL A 91 -12.58 7.66 -5.27
C VAL A 91 -13.32 8.08 -6.54
N GLU A 92 -12.60 8.13 -7.65
CA GLU A 92 -13.07 8.70 -8.92
C GLU A 92 -12.76 7.80 -10.13
N ASN A 93 -13.37 8.13 -11.27
CA ASN A 93 -13.12 7.48 -12.55
C ASN A 93 -12.89 8.57 -13.62
N THR A 94 -11.67 9.08 -13.70
CA THR A 94 -11.31 10.24 -14.53
C THR A 94 -10.55 9.86 -15.80
N GLY A 95 -10.22 8.59 -16.01
CA GLY A 95 -9.53 8.09 -17.20
C GLY A 95 -9.22 6.59 -17.12
N PRO A 96 -8.60 5.99 -18.15
CA PRO A 96 -8.46 4.52 -18.28
C PRO A 96 -7.36 3.89 -17.40
N TYR A 97 -6.76 4.66 -16.51
CA TYR A 97 -5.62 4.23 -15.69
C TYR A 97 -5.97 4.31 -14.20
N CYS A 98 -5.12 3.70 -13.37
CA CYS A 98 -5.16 3.89 -11.93
C CYS A 98 -4.11 4.92 -11.52
N SER A 99 -4.47 5.80 -10.59
CA SER A 99 -3.53 6.77 -10.06
C SER A 99 -3.98 7.30 -8.70
N HIS A 100 -3.00 7.53 -7.84
CA HIS A 100 -3.13 8.19 -6.56
C HIS A 100 -2.50 9.58 -6.60
N SER A 101 -3.11 10.52 -5.89
CA SER A 101 -2.53 11.84 -5.63
C SER A 101 -2.94 12.33 -4.24
N GLY A 102 -2.08 13.13 -3.63
CA GLY A 102 -2.28 13.66 -2.28
C GLY A 102 -1.38 13.02 -1.25
N LYS A 103 -1.74 13.17 0.04
CA LYS A 103 -0.92 12.69 1.16
C LYS A 103 -1.77 11.97 2.20
N PRO A 104 -1.29 10.87 2.80
CA PRO A 104 -2.00 10.19 3.86
C PRO A 104 -2.35 11.13 5.02
N GLY A 105 -3.62 11.11 5.44
CA GLY A 105 -4.15 12.01 6.49
C GLY A 105 -4.53 13.41 6.00
N GLN A 106 -4.38 13.68 4.71
CA GLN A 106 -4.92 14.86 4.02
C GLN A 106 -5.93 14.42 2.95
N GLU A 107 -6.43 15.36 2.18
CA GLU A 107 -7.25 15.08 1.00
C GLU A 107 -6.42 14.29 -0.02
N GLN A 108 -7.04 13.25 -0.59
CA GLN A 108 -6.41 12.34 -1.54
C GLN A 108 -7.39 12.01 -2.66
N TRP A 109 -6.86 11.86 -3.87
CA TRP A 109 -7.61 11.45 -5.06
C TRP A 109 -7.11 10.09 -5.50
N LEU A 110 -8.06 9.20 -5.78
CA LEU A 110 -7.78 7.83 -6.19
C LEU A 110 -8.64 7.50 -7.40
N ASN A 111 -8.04 7.61 -8.57
CA ASN A 111 -8.66 7.23 -9.83
C ASN A 111 -8.57 5.71 -9.99
N ILE A 112 -9.71 5.04 -10.19
CA ILE A 112 -9.81 3.58 -10.32
C ILE A 112 -10.20 3.10 -11.72
N GLY A 113 -10.09 3.97 -12.72
CA GLY A 113 -10.53 3.65 -14.08
C GLY A 113 -9.70 2.59 -14.81
N CYS A 114 -8.60 2.07 -14.22
CA CYS A 114 -7.94 0.86 -14.73
C CYS A 114 -8.86 -0.36 -14.69
N GLY A 115 -9.85 -0.38 -13.80
CA GLY A 115 -10.88 -1.42 -13.77
C GLY A 115 -10.39 -2.82 -13.37
N ASP A 116 -9.18 -2.94 -12.81
CA ASP A 116 -8.64 -4.19 -12.32
C ASP A 116 -8.30 -4.15 -10.82
N PHE A 117 -8.40 -5.30 -10.16
CA PHE A 117 -8.24 -5.40 -8.71
C PHE A 117 -6.82 -5.03 -8.26
N THR A 118 -5.80 -5.41 -9.04
CA THR A 118 -4.40 -5.26 -8.66
C THR A 118 -4.02 -3.78 -8.66
N GLY A 119 -4.38 -3.05 -9.71
CA GLY A 119 -4.17 -1.61 -9.81
C GLY A 119 -4.88 -0.85 -8.70
N VAL A 120 -6.17 -1.14 -8.47
CA VAL A 120 -6.91 -0.45 -7.40
C VAL A 120 -6.32 -0.74 -6.01
N ALA A 121 -5.94 -1.99 -5.74
CA ALA A 121 -5.32 -2.34 -4.46
C ALA A 121 -3.93 -1.71 -4.27
N HIS A 122 -3.17 -1.53 -5.35
CA HIS A 122 -1.89 -0.80 -5.38
C HIS A 122 -2.09 0.68 -5.00
N GLU A 123 -3.05 1.36 -5.63
CA GLU A 123 -3.33 2.77 -5.34
C GLU A 123 -3.87 2.97 -3.91
N VAL A 124 -4.63 2.00 -3.38
CA VAL A 124 -4.99 2.00 -1.96
C VAL A 124 -3.73 1.92 -1.09
N GLY A 125 -2.72 1.14 -1.49
CA GLY A 125 -1.41 1.11 -0.83
C GLY A 125 -0.76 2.50 -0.75
N HIS A 126 -0.73 3.23 -1.87
CA HIS A 126 -0.27 4.62 -1.89
C HIS A 126 -1.07 5.54 -0.96
N ALA A 127 -2.40 5.41 -0.95
CA ALA A 127 -3.26 6.19 -0.05
C ALA A 127 -3.04 5.90 1.44
N LEU A 128 -2.50 4.72 1.76
CA LEU A 128 -2.07 4.34 3.11
C LEU A 128 -0.66 4.84 3.45
N GLY A 129 0.08 5.33 2.47
CA GLY A 129 1.43 5.87 2.60
C GLY A 129 2.54 4.89 2.22
N LEU A 130 2.22 3.83 1.49
CA LEU A 130 3.24 2.98 0.86
C LEU A 130 3.81 3.65 -0.39
N GLU A 131 5.08 3.40 -0.63
CA GLU A 131 5.81 3.85 -1.81
C GLU A 131 6.21 2.62 -2.62
N HIS A 132 6.59 2.83 -3.88
CA HIS A 132 7.00 1.71 -4.73
C HIS A 132 8.18 0.94 -4.13
N THR A 133 8.12 -0.39 -4.17
CA THR A 133 9.15 -1.26 -3.59
C THR A 133 10.52 -1.02 -4.23
N HIS A 134 10.56 -0.81 -5.56
CA HIS A 134 11.80 -0.54 -6.29
C HIS A 134 12.43 0.83 -6.00
N SER A 135 11.71 1.70 -5.30
CA SER A 135 12.19 3.01 -4.87
C SER A 135 12.90 2.97 -3.51
N ARG A 136 12.97 1.80 -2.85
CA ARG A 136 13.63 1.67 -1.55
C ARG A 136 15.11 2.12 -1.60
N PRO A 137 15.63 2.73 -0.53
CA PRO A 137 17.04 3.13 -0.46
C PRO A 137 18.05 1.98 -0.67
N ASP A 138 17.69 0.77 -0.22
CA ASP A 138 18.50 -0.46 -0.29
C ASP A 138 18.28 -1.29 -1.56
N ARG A 139 17.41 -0.84 -2.49
CA ARG A 139 16.97 -1.63 -3.64
C ARG A 139 18.11 -2.14 -4.54
N ASP A 140 19.24 -1.41 -4.62
CA ASP A 140 20.39 -1.80 -5.46
C ASP A 140 21.08 -3.09 -4.96
N GLN A 141 20.76 -3.57 -3.76
CA GLN A 141 21.20 -4.89 -3.27
C GLN A 141 20.37 -6.04 -3.86
N TYR A 142 19.22 -5.75 -4.47
CA TYR A 142 18.20 -6.73 -4.88
C TYR A 142 17.84 -6.64 -6.37
N LEU A 143 18.00 -5.47 -6.99
CA LEU A 143 17.72 -5.27 -8.40
C LEU A 143 18.72 -4.30 -9.04
N THR A 144 18.85 -4.40 -10.36
CA THR A 144 19.60 -3.45 -11.17
C THR A 144 18.66 -2.74 -12.12
N VAL A 145 18.65 -1.40 -12.10
CA VAL A 145 17.93 -0.60 -13.08
C VAL A 145 18.81 -0.39 -14.30
N ASN A 146 18.37 -0.87 -15.46
CA ASN A 146 18.99 -0.52 -16.72
C ASN A 146 18.54 0.88 -17.14
N TRP A 147 19.34 1.89 -16.79
CA TRP A 147 19.01 3.29 -17.00
C TRP A 147 18.83 3.69 -18.47
N THR A 148 19.47 2.99 -19.40
CA THR A 148 19.29 3.22 -20.84
C THR A 148 17.86 2.89 -21.29
N ASN A 149 17.22 1.89 -20.67
CA ASN A 149 15.86 1.48 -21.03
C ASN A 149 14.78 2.37 -20.40
N VAL A 150 15.11 3.15 -19.36
CA VAL A 150 14.15 3.95 -18.60
C VAL A 150 14.48 5.44 -18.63
N GLU A 151 15.26 5.89 -19.61
CA GLU A 151 15.75 7.27 -19.69
C GLU A 151 14.61 8.30 -19.61
N THR A 152 13.52 8.09 -20.34
CA THR A 152 12.31 8.94 -20.33
C THR A 152 11.50 8.85 -19.04
N PHE A 153 11.71 7.80 -18.23
CA PHE A 153 10.97 7.53 -17.00
C PHE A 153 11.86 7.62 -15.76
N ARG A 154 13.06 8.19 -15.87
CA ARG A 154 14.09 8.15 -14.83
C ARG A 154 13.57 8.51 -13.44
N ALA A 155 12.80 9.60 -13.34
CA ALA A 155 12.21 10.07 -12.09
C ALA A 155 11.31 9.02 -11.38
N GLN A 156 10.69 8.11 -12.13
CA GLN A 156 9.85 7.02 -11.57
C GLN A 156 10.68 5.86 -10.99
N TYR A 157 11.94 5.72 -11.39
CA TYR A 157 12.86 4.67 -10.94
C TYR A 157 13.91 5.16 -9.94
N GLU A 158 13.88 6.44 -9.60
CA GLU A 158 14.75 7.03 -8.59
C GLU A 158 14.41 6.49 -7.19
N LYS A 159 15.45 6.32 -6.38
CA LYS A 159 15.29 5.90 -4.99
C LYS A 159 14.77 7.06 -4.16
N LYS A 160 13.88 6.77 -3.23
CA LYS A 160 13.49 7.70 -2.17
C LYS A 160 14.68 7.91 -1.23
N ALA A 161 14.76 9.08 -0.61
CA ALA A 161 15.85 9.40 0.31
C ALA A 161 15.85 8.44 1.52
N GLY A 162 17.04 8.10 2.02
CA GLY A 162 17.21 7.12 3.10
C GLY A 162 16.48 7.47 4.40
N ASN A 163 16.20 8.75 4.63
CA ASN A 163 15.46 9.25 5.79
C ASN A 163 13.94 9.35 5.58
N THR A 164 13.44 9.19 4.36
CA THR A 164 11.99 9.27 4.05
C THR A 164 11.32 7.90 4.03
N THR A 165 12.09 6.81 4.06
CA THR A 165 11.58 5.45 3.84
C THR A 165 11.95 4.54 5.02
N ASP A 166 10.99 4.29 5.92
CA ASP A 166 11.13 3.33 7.01
C ASP A 166 10.54 1.97 6.61
N TYR A 167 11.39 1.06 6.14
CA TYR A 167 10.98 -0.32 5.81
C TYR A 167 11.00 -1.27 7.01
N ARG A 168 11.30 -0.77 8.22
CA ARG A 168 11.12 -1.46 9.51
C ARG A 168 11.75 -2.84 9.62
N GLY A 169 12.89 -3.04 8.95
CA GLY A 169 13.59 -4.32 8.91
C GLY A 169 12.87 -5.40 8.09
N ILE A 170 11.83 -5.06 7.33
CA ILE A 170 11.20 -5.96 6.36
C ILE A 170 12.13 -6.07 5.16
N LEU A 171 12.46 -7.32 4.79
CA LEU A 171 13.29 -7.65 3.62
C LEU A 171 12.64 -7.13 2.33
N TYR A 172 13.46 -7.01 1.29
CA TYR A 172 12.97 -6.67 -0.04
C TYR A 172 12.01 -7.77 -0.54
N ASP A 173 10.83 -7.38 -1.00
CA ASP A 173 9.77 -8.30 -1.44
C ASP A 173 9.46 -8.10 -2.93
N TYR A 174 9.91 -9.03 -3.76
CA TYR A 174 9.61 -9.05 -5.20
C TYR A 174 8.14 -9.32 -5.50
N GLY A 175 7.39 -9.94 -4.57
CA GLY A 175 5.96 -10.21 -4.70
C GLY A 175 5.08 -9.12 -4.09
N SER A 176 5.67 -8.02 -3.62
CA SER A 176 4.93 -6.88 -3.09
C SER A 176 4.00 -6.32 -4.15
N ILE A 177 2.74 -6.06 -3.77
CA ILE A 177 1.79 -5.38 -4.67
C ILE A 177 2.30 -3.99 -5.07
N MET A 178 3.23 -3.40 -4.31
CA MET A 178 3.84 -2.11 -4.59
C MET A 178 5.09 -2.17 -5.47
N HIS A 179 5.52 -3.35 -5.94
CA HIS A 179 6.66 -3.51 -6.84
C HIS A 179 6.25 -3.35 -8.31
#